data_AF-A0A651GSP8-F1
#
_entry.id   AF-A0A651GSP8-F1
#
_cell.length_a   1.000
_cell.length_b   1.000
_cell.length_c   1.000
_cell.angle_alpha   90.00
_cell.angle_beta   90.00
_cell.angle_gamma   90.00
#
_symmetry.space_group_name_H-M   'P 1'
#
loop_
_entity.id
_entity.type
_entity.pdbx_description
1 polymer ?
#
loop_
_entity_poly.entity_id
_entity_poly.type
_entity_poly.pdbx_seq_one_letter_code
_entity_poly.pdbx_strand_id
1 'polypeptide(L)'
;MAARLPPPLGPPRVAAPELPVRARPARARRLGAAPPSAAPRGRHQPRRTRGLAHRTTGRPRGILAGDRTRRGGRRPSAPRRGSRLRRASVTQQLPDVPASLPPLQDEHLVAVPAGTALVRLHDLGGHHPTAHDQLRWFGPLPGRGRFDHHPPGPPADHAPEHGVLYAALDDPTTSPPPAGGAGGTVLDVVLSEAVQDGDVLAITDGLTLTVWRTSGDLRLLDLRGPWAQRTRTGAHLSTAPHDRTQPWARAIRRRYPQLHGLLYTPATGGRAVAAALNETSSPHLGGQIELSRPLHHPQLLPLVGEVGQRLGFSIEVV
;
A
#
# COMPACT_ATOMS: atom_id res chain seq x y z
N MET A 1 -29.95 17.81 -66.57
CA MET A 1 -28.84 17.97 -65.62
C MET A 1 -29.42 18.51 -64.31
N ALA A 2 -29.57 17.64 -63.31
CA ALA A 2 -30.27 17.96 -62.06
C ALA A 2 -29.34 18.72 -61.09
N ALA A 3 -29.79 19.88 -60.62
CA ALA A 3 -29.10 20.73 -59.65
C ALA A 3 -29.22 20.13 -58.24
N ARG A 4 -28.10 20.04 -57.51
CA ARG A 4 -28.05 19.60 -56.11
C ARG A 4 -28.41 20.77 -55.20
N LEU A 5 -29.41 20.58 -54.34
CA LEU A 5 -29.71 21.47 -53.22
C LEU A 5 -28.68 21.29 -52.09
N PRO A 6 -28.29 22.37 -51.39
CA PRO A 6 -27.40 22.29 -50.24
C PRO A 6 -28.13 21.79 -48.98
N PRO A 7 -27.40 21.21 -48.01
CA PRO A 7 -27.99 20.65 -46.79
C PRO A 7 -28.47 21.74 -45.81
N PRO A 8 -29.41 21.41 -44.90
CA PRO A 8 -29.99 22.36 -43.97
C PRO A 8 -29.00 22.78 -42.87
N LEU A 9 -29.03 24.08 -42.54
CA LEU A 9 -28.27 24.68 -41.45
C LEU A 9 -28.79 24.17 -40.10
N GLY A 10 -27.88 23.65 -39.27
CA GLY A 10 -28.17 23.24 -37.90
C GLY A 10 -28.50 24.44 -36.98
N PRO A 11 -29.08 24.18 -35.80
CA PRO A 11 -29.54 25.23 -34.89
C PRO A 11 -28.39 26.06 -34.32
N PRO A 12 -28.64 27.33 -33.96
CA PRO A 12 -27.63 28.24 -33.44
C PRO A 12 -27.12 27.76 -32.06
N ARG A 13 -25.80 27.76 -31.90
CA ARG A 13 -25.13 27.53 -30.61
C ARG A 13 -25.44 28.69 -29.67
N VAL A 14 -26.19 28.41 -28.60
CA VAL A 14 -26.34 29.33 -27.46
C VAL A 14 -25.04 29.30 -26.67
N ALA A 15 -24.40 30.46 -26.55
CA ALA A 15 -23.19 30.65 -25.74
C ALA A 15 -23.51 30.42 -24.26
N ALA A 16 -22.71 29.59 -23.58
CA ALA A 16 -22.77 29.40 -22.14
C ALA A 16 -22.29 30.68 -21.43
N PRO A 17 -22.89 31.06 -20.28
CA PRO A 17 -22.44 32.22 -19.52
C PRO A 17 -21.07 31.96 -18.90
N GLU A 18 -20.15 32.90 -19.11
CA GLU A 18 -18.83 32.93 -18.46
C GLU A 18 -18.99 33.11 -16.94
N LEU A 19 -18.51 32.15 -16.16
CA LEU A 19 -18.41 32.28 -14.71
C LEU A 19 -17.18 33.14 -14.36
N PRO A 20 -17.30 34.08 -13.40
CA PRO A 20 -16.20 34.96 -13.05
C PRO A 20 -15.04 34.21 -12.40
N VAL A 21 -13.86 34.34 -13.01
CA VAL A 21 -12.56 33.88 -12.48
C VAL A 21 -12.29 34.61 -11.17
N ARG A 22 -12.37 33.91 -10.04
CA ARG A 22 -11.93 34.45 -8.74
C ARG A 22 -10.41 34.63 -8.74
N ALA A 23 -9.98 35.87 -8.49
CA ALA A 23 -8.59 36.24 -8.33
C ALA A 23 -7.95 35.48 -7.14
N ARG A 24 -6.74 34.95 -7.36
CA ARG A 24 -5.90 34.34 -6.33
C ARG A 24 -5.52 35.37 -5.26
N PRO A 25 -5.63 35.08 -3.95
CA PRO A 25 -5.08 35.97 -2.93
C PRO A 25 -3.54 35.94 -2.97
N ALA A 26 -2.96 37.13 -2.90
CA ALA A 26 -1.52 37.37 -2.87
C ALA A 26 -0.89 36.78 -1.59
N ARG A 27 0.26 36.11 -1.74
CA ARG A 27 1.09 35.61 -0.63
C ARG A 27 1.60 36.78 0.21
N ALA A 28 1.28 36.80 1.50
CA ALA A 28 1.93 37.65 2.49
C ALA A 28 3.42 37.29 2.60
N ARG A 29 4.27 38.32 2.49
CA ARG A 29 5.73 38.25 2.68
C ARG A 29 6.06 37.93 4.13
N ARG A 30 7.04 37.04 4.30
CA ARG A 30 7.72 36.71 5.57
C ARG A 30 8.39 37.94 6.19
N LEU A 31 8.26 38.10 7.50
CA LEU A 31 9.17 38.85 8.35
C LEU A 31 9.66 37.93 9.49
N GLY A 32 10.99 37.76 9.55
CA GLY A 32 11.79 37.55 10.76
C GLY A 32 11.65 36.26 11.57
N ALA A 33 12.62 35.34 11.44
CA ALA A 33 13.12 34.56 12.57
C ALA A 33 14.59 34.16 12.32
N ALA A 34 15.44 34.48 13.29
CA ALA A 34 16.90 34.34 13.30
C ALA A 34 17.37 32.87 13.47
N PRO A 35 18.65 32.54 13.14
CA PRO A 35 19.15 31.17 13.12
C PRO A 35 19.56 30.64 14.51
N PRO A 36 19.52 29.31 14.75
CA PRO A 36 20.04 28.72 15.98
C PRO A 36 21.57 28.59 15.96
N SER A 37 22.17 29.02 17.07
CA SER A 37 23.60 28.99 17.40
C SER A 37 24.11 27.58 17.72
N ALA A 38 25.42 27.43 17.51
CA ALA A 38 26.23 26.23 17.56
C ALA A 38 26.30 25.52 18.92
N ALA A 39 26.64 24.22 18.84
CA ALA A 39 26.93 23.29 19.93
C ALA A 39 28.15 23.66 20.81
N PRO A 40 28.26 23.04 21.99
CA PRO A 40 29.56 22.77 22.58
C PRO A 40 29.85 21.26 22.75
N ARG A 41 31.10 20.92 22.41
CA ARG A 41 31.80 19.68 22.77
C ARG A 41 32.14 19.69 24.26
N GLY A 42 32.11 18.53 24.92
CA GLY A 42 32.66 18.38 26.28
C GLY A 42 32.66 16.94 26.76
N ARG A 43 33.87 16.35 26.83
CA ARG A 43 34.18 15.02 27.37
C ARG A 43 33.88 14.93 28.87
N HIS A 44 33.55 13.73 29.39
CA HIS A 44 34.31 13.04 30.46
C HIS A 44 33.60 11.74 30.90
N GLN A 45 34.33 10.62 30.87
CA GLN A 45 34.05 9.42 31.68
C GLN A 45 34.36 9.71 33.17
N PRO A 46 33.88 8.87 34.12
CA PRO A 46 34.68 7.71 34.53
C PRO A 46 33.90 6.42 34.83
N ARG A 47 34.59 5.29 34.64
CA ARG A 47 34.33 3.96 35.21
C ARG A 47 34.73 3.89 36.70
N ARG A 48 34.01 3.07 37.49
CA ARG A 48 34.46 2.21 38.64
C ARG A 48 33.25 1.91 39.55
N THR A 49 33.06 0.83 40.31
CA THR A 49 33.57 -0.57 40.42
C THR A 49 32.76 -1.23 41.56
N ARG A 50 32.53 -2.55 41.47
CA ARG A 50 32.48 -3.59 42.55
C ARG A 50 31.39 -3.60 43.65
N GLY A 51 30.91 -4.84 43.90
CA GLY A 51 30.42 -5.40 45.17
C GLY A 51 29.44 -6.56 44.92
N LEU A 52 29.84 -7.85 44.85
CA LEU A 52 29.95 -8.86 45.95
C LEU A 52 28.73 -8.86 46.89
N ALA A 53 28.15 -9.95 47.38
CA ALA A 53 28.10 -11.41 47.14
C ALA A 53 27.23 -11.97 48.28
N HIS A 54 26.50 -13.09 48.11
CA HIS A 54 26.25 -14.02 49.22
C HIS A 54 26.09 -15.47 48.72
N ARG A 55 26.82 -16.35 49.42
CA ARG A 55 26.85 -17.83 49.37
C ARG A 55 25.55 -18.40 50.00
N THR A 56 25.21 -19.71 50.03
CA THR A 56 25.95 -20.91 50.48
C THR A 56 25.04 -22.14 50.29
N THR A 57 25.48 -23.23 49.62
CA THR A 57 25.87 -24.58 50.14
C THR A 57 24.78 -25.65 50.31
N GLY A 58 25.05 -26.84 49.72
CA GLY A 58 24.44 -28.13 50.09
C GLY A 58 24.85 -29.28 49.15
N ARG A 59 25.66 -30.23 49.63
CA ARG A 59 26.12 -31.53 49.05
C ARG A 59 26.19 -32.51 50.26
N PRO A 60 26.53 -33.84 50.17
CA PRO A 60 26.62 -34.82 49.05
C PRO A 60 26.16 -36.27 49.44
N ARG A 61 26.53 -37.27 48.60
CA ARG A 61 26.80 -38.74 48.81
C ARG A 61 25.80 -39.69 48.13
N GLY A 62 26.16 -40.80 47.46
CA GLY A 62 27.46 -41.43 47.13
C GLY A 62 27.30 -42.85 46.50
N ILE A 63 28.42 -43.44 46.05
CA ILE A 63 28.77 -44.91 45.95
C ILE A 63 28.17 -45.67 44.73
N LEU A 64 28.95 -45.98 43.67
CA LEU A 64 29.90 -47.10 43.41
C LEU A 64 29.27 -48.51 43.29
N ALA A 65 29.39 -49.13 42.11
CA ALA A 65 29.90 -50.51 41.90
C ALA A 65 29.80 -50.88 40.41
N GLY A 66 30.88 -51.40 39.83
CA GLY A 66 30.89 -52.05 38.52
C GLY A 66 30.84 -53.57 38.65
N ASP A 67 30.58 -54.29 37.56
CA ASP A 67 31.52 -55.29 37.04
C ASP A 67 31.16 -55.75 35.62
N ARG A 68 32.18 -56.26 34.92
CA ARG A 68 32.25 -56.74 33.54
C ARG A 68 31.77 -58.20 33.44
N THR A 69 31.18 -58.61 32.32
CA THR A 69 31.71 -59.53 31.26
C THR A 69 30.50 -60.33 30.71
N ARG A 70 30.39 -60.90 29.50
CA ARG A 70 31.22 -61.09 28.29
C ARG A 70 30.27 -61.56 27.16
N ARG A 71 30.61 -61.18 25.92
CA ARG A 71 30.51 -61.90 24.60
C ARG A 71 29.23 -62.65 24.16
N GLY A 72 28.78 -62.30 22.95
CA GLY A 72 28.09 -63.21 22.02
C GLY A 72 27.45 -62.48 20.83
N GLY A 73 28.06 -62.52 19.65
CA GLY A 73 27.73 -61.63 18.53
C GLY A 73 26.54 -62.03 17.65
N ARG A 74 26.13 -61.11 16.76
CA ARG A 74 25.66 -61.36 15.38
C ARG A 74 25.38 -60.04 14.62
N ARG A 75 26.16 -59.86 13.54
CA ARG A 75 25.96 -59.20 12.23
C ARG A 75 25.35 -57.77 12.10
N PRO A 76 25.82 -56.98 11.10
CA PRO A 76 25.55 -55.54 11.02
C PRO A 76 24.32 -55.24 10.14
N SER A 77 23.39 -54.43 10.67
CA SER A 77 22.31 -53.83 9.91
C SER A 77 22.73 -52.42 9.48
N ALA A 78 22.80 -52.22 8.16
CA ALA A 78 23.25 -50.99 7.51
C ALA A 78 22.51 -49.72 8.00
N PRO A 79 23.20 -48.58 8.15
CA PRO A 79 22.52 -47.32 8.41
C PRO A 79 21.80 -46.87 7.13
N ARG A 80 20.47 -46.87 7.15
CA ARG A 80 19.66 -46.13 6.16
C ARG A 80 19.99 -44.65 6.31
N ARG A 81 20.93 -44.16 5.50
CA ARG A 81 21.14 -42.75 5.18
C ARG A 81 19.90 -42.24 4.44
N GLY A 82 18.83 -42.00 5.19
CA GLY A 82 17.77 -41.11 4.77
C GLY A 82 18.31 -39.69 4.90
N SER A 83 19.06 -39.21 3.91
CA SER A 83 19.29 -37.79 3.73
C SER A 83 17.93 -37.16 3.46
N ARG A 84 17.23 -36.78 4.53
CA ARG A 84 16.24 -35.71 4.48
C ARG A 84 17.02 -34.50 3.99
N LEU A 85 17.01 -34.28 2.68
CA LEU A 85 17.23 -32.98 2.09
C LEU A 85 16.18 -32.08 2.74
N ARG A 86 16.54 -31.49 3.89
CA ARG A 86 15.93 -30.25 4.35
C ARG A 86 16.23 -29.28 3.24
N ARG A 87 15.33 -29.18 2.24
CA ARG A 87 15.27 -28.03 1.36
C ARG A 87 15.21 -26.85 2.31
N ALA A 88 16.30 -26.09 2.37
CA ALA A 88 16.27 -24.79 2.99
C ALA A 88 15.10 -24.07 2.32
N SER A 89 14.12 -23.65 3.12
CA SER A 89 13.08 -22.74 2.65
C SER A 89 13.81 -21.47 2.24
N VAL A 90 14.12 -21.35 0.95
CA VAL A 90 14.65 -20.11 0.38
C VAL A 90 13.48 -19.15 0.45
N THR A 91 13.43 -18.32 1.49
CA THR A 91 12.57 -17.13 1.49
C THR A 91 13.05 -16.28 0.33
N GLN A 92 12.31 -16.29 -0.78
CA GLN A 92 12.68 -15.52 -1.96
C GLN A 92 12.64 -14.04 -1.59
N GLN A 93 13.80 -13.40 -1.53
CA GLN A 93 13.92 -11.97 -1.32
C GLN A 93 13.48 -11.25 -2.61
N LEU A 94 12.73 -10.14 -2.49
CA LEU A 94 12.36 -9.32 -3.64
C LEU A 94 13.64 -8.87 -4.37
N PRO A 95 13.84 -9.18 -5.66
CA PRO A 95 15.04 -8.78 -6.38
C PRO A 95 15.13 -7.26 -6.53
N ASP A 96 16.35 -6.77 -6.80
CA ASP A 96 16.55 -5.40 -7.23
C ASP A 96 15.85 -5.16 -8.58
N VAL A 97 15.49 -3.90 -8.82
CA VAL A 97 14.88 -3.51 -10.09
C VAL A 97 15.87 -3.81 -11.23
N PRO A 98 15.49 -4.60 -12.25
CA PRO A 98 16.38 -4.88 -13.38
C PRO A 98 16.60 -3.61 -14.21
N ALA A 99 17.73 -3.57 -14.93
CA ALA A 99 18.06 -2.45 -15.82
C ALA A 99 16.99 -2.19 -16.90
N SER A 100 16.29 -3.24 -17.33
CA SER A 100 15.12 -3.15 -18.20
C SER A 100 14.02 -4.10 -17.74
N LEU A 101 12.80 -3.59 -17.69
CA LEU A 101 11.60 -4.38 -17.49
C LEU A 101 11.13 -4.99 -18.84
N PRO A 102 10.48 -6.17 -18.83
CA PRO A 102 10.03 -6.85 -20.03
C PRO A 102 8.96 -6.04 -20.80
N PRO A 103 8.72 -6.30 -22.08
CA PRO A 103 7.54 -5.75 -22.75
C PRO A 103 6.24 -6.28 -22.11
N LEU A 104 5.18 -5.47 -22.15
CA LEU A 104 3.85 -5.90 -21.71
C LEU A 104 3.23 -6.87 -22.70
N GLN A 105 2.42 -7.77 -22.16
CA GLN A 105 1.53 -8.67 -22.86
C GLN A 105 0.15 -8.50 -22.24
N ASP A 106 -0.91 -8.86 -22.95
CA ASP A 106 -2.27 -8.62 -22.47
C ASP A 106 -2.57 -9.37 -21.17
N GLU A 107 -2.00 -10.57 -20.97
CA GLU A 107 -2.10 -11.34 -19.73
C GLU A 107 -1.44 -10.68 -18.51
N HIS A 108 -0.62 -9.64 -18.70
CA HIS A 108 -0.04 -8.86 -17.61
C HIS A 108 -0.99 -7.79 -17.06
N LEU A 109 -2.14 -7.60 -17.71
CA LEU A 109 -2.99 -6.43 -17.54
C LEU A 109 -4.38 -6.83 -17.09
N VAL A 110 -4.95 -5.99 -16.25
CA VAL A 110 -6.34 -6.09 -15.83
C VAL A 110 -7.05 -4.83 -16.28
N ALA A 111 -8.15 -5.02 -17.01
CA ALA A 111 -9.11 -3.97 -17.30
C ALA A 111 -10.06 -3.83 -16.10
N VAL A 112 -10.19 -2.61 -15.59
CA VAL A 112 -11.23 -2.24 -14.64
C VAL A 112 -12.26 -1.42 -15.41
N PRO A 113 -13.43 -1.98 -15.74
CA PRO A 113 -14.42 -1.29 -16.56
C PRO A 113 -14.90 0.02 -15.95
N ALA A 114 -15.39 0.92 -16.80
CA ALA A 114 -16.18 2.06 -16.37
C ALA A 114 -17.34 1.60 -15.47
N GLY A 115 -17.65 2.37 -14.44
CA GLY A 115 -18.70 2.03 -13.49
C GLY A 115 -18.26 1.11 -12.35
N THR A 116 -16.99 0.67 -12.30
CA THR A 116 -16.46 -0.09 -11.15
C THR A 116 -16.39 0.80 -9.92
N ALA A 117 -16.86 0.28 -8.78
CA ALA A 117 -16.78 0.97 -7.50
C ALA A 117 -15.34 0.95 -6.97
N LEU A 118 -14.82 2.14 -6.67
CA LEU A 118 -13.60 2.38 -5.91
C LEU A 118 -13.97 2.90 -4.52
N VAL A 119 -13.17 2.51 -3.52
CA VAL A 119 -13.35 2.94 -2.14
C VAL A 119 -12.05 3.48 -1.59
N ARG A 120 -12.12 4.62 -0.90
CA ARG A 120 -10.95 5.29 -0.33
C ARG A 120 -11.31 5.99 0.96
N LEU A 121 -10.34 6.02 1.87
CA LEU A 121 -10.28 7.02 2.94
C LEU A 121 -9.45 8.22 2.49
N HIS A 122 -10.01 9.41 2.65
CA HIS A 122 -9.34 10.67 2.37
C HIS A 122 -9.73 11.69 3.43
N ASP A 123 -8.87 12.69 3.61
CA ASP A 123 -9.06 13.72 4.62
C ASP A 123 -9.60 14.99 3.94
N LEU A 124 -10.80 15.41 4.37
CA LEU A 124 -11.45 16.65 3.94
C LEU A 124 -11.24 17.81 4.94
N GLY A 125 -10.75 17.54 6.14
CA GLY A 125 -10.61 18.52 7.24
C GLY A 125 -9.17 18.91 7.56
N GLY A 126 -8.18 18.12 7.13
CA GLY A 126 -6.77 18.37 7.38
C GLY A 126 -6.19 19.58 6.62
N HIS A 127 -4.90 19.87 6.84
CA HIS A 127 -4.20 21.01 6.21
C HIS A 127 -4.11 20.91 4.67
N HIS A 128 -4.33 19.73 4.12
CA HIS A 128 -4.28 19.46 2.68
C HIS A 128 -5.51 18.63 2.28
N PRO A 129 -6.71 19.24 2.31
CA PRO A 129 -7.94 18.53 1.99
C PRO A 129 -7.83 18.00 0.57
N THR A 130 -8.11 16.71 0.41
CA THR A 130 -7.95 16.02 -0.87
C THR A 130 -9.29 15.42 -1.24
N ALA A 131 -9.84 15.78 -2.41
CA ALA A 131 -11.07 15.15 -2.88
C ALA A 131 -10.85 13.65 -3.15
N HIS A 132 -11.95 12.89 -3.14
CA HIS A 132 -11.92 11.44 -3.34
C HIS A 132 -11.17 11.00 -4.62
N ASP A 133 -11.36 11.73 -5.71
CA ASP A 133 -10.79 11.54 -7.05
C ASP A 133 -9.48 12.31 -7.28
N GLN A 134 -9.01 13.07 -6.28
CA GLN A 134 -7.81 13.87 -6.39
C GLN A 134 -6.55 13.06 -6.04
N LEU A 135 -5.58 13.13 -6.93
CA LEU A 135 -4.26 12.55 -6.72
C LEU A 135 -3.44 13.39 -5.73
N ARG A 136 -2.58 12.72 -4.96
CA ARG A 136 -1.53 13.37 -4.19
C ARG A 136 -0.33 13.63 -5.11
N TRP A 137 0.00 14.90 -5.30
CA TRP A 137 1.14 15.39 -6.09
C TRP A 137 2.39 15.72 -5.25
N PHE A 138 2.23 15.71 -3.92
CA PHE A 138 3.31 16.04 -2.99
C PHE A 138 3.93 14.76 -2.41
N GLY A 139 5.22 14.54 -2.61
CA GLY A 139 5.90 13.33 -2.15
C GLY A 139 7.38 13.25 -2.52
N PRO A 140 8.04 12.11 -2.25
CA PRO A 140 7.52 10.92 -1.57
C PRO A 140 7.37 11.18 -0.06
N LEU A 141 6.32 10.63 0.56
CA LEU A 141 6.12 10.76 2.00
C LEU A 141 6.87 9.63 2.75
N PRO A 142 7.69 9.93 3.78
CA PRO A 142 8.39 8.91 4.54
C PRO A 142 7.43 7.88 5.12
N GLY A 143 7.73 6.59 4.94
CA GLY A 143 6.92 5.52 5.51
C GLY A 143 5.52 5.37 4.90
N ARG A 144 5.17 6.07 3.81
CA ARG A 144 3.85 5.98 3.18
C ARG A 144 3.93 5.57 1.71
N GLY A 145 2.88 4.92 1.23
CA GLY A 145 2.67 4.61 -0.18
C GLY A 145 3.70 3.60 -0.71
N ARG A 146 3.33 2.32 -0.66
CA ARG A 146 4.16 1.21 -1.16
C ARG A 146 4.55 1.38 -2.62
N PHE A 147 3.62 1.86 -3.43
CA PHE A 147 3.82 2.09 -4.86
C PHE A 147 3.89 3.57 -5.22
N ASP A 148 4.43 4.39 -4.32
CA ASP A 148 4.69 5.80 -4.59
C ASP A 148 5.81 5.95 -5.63
N HIS A 149 5.47 6.50 -6.81
CA HIS A 149 6.39 6.75 -7.92
C HIS A 149 6.92 8.19 -7.98
N HIS A 150 6.75 9.00 -6.92
CA HIS A 150 7.41 10.29 -6.82
C HIS A 150 8.95 10.11 -6.90
N PRO A 151 9.66 11.08 -7.51
CA PRO A 151 11.12 11.08 -7.54
C PRO A 151 11.74 10.97 -6.14
N PRO A 152 12.85 10.24 -5.95
CA PRO A 152 13.50 10.15 -4.65
C PRO A 152 14.04 11.53 -4.21
N GLY A 153 14.00 11.79 -2.91
CA GLY A 153 14.46 13.05 -2.33
C GLY A 153 13.55 13.52 -1.21
N PRO A 154 13.77 14.74 -0.69
CA PRO A 154 12.83 15.38 0.22
C PRO A 154 11.45 15.52 -0.43
N PRO A 155 10.36 15.50 0.36
CA PRO A 155 9.01 15.75 -0.16
C PRO A 155 8.94 17.09 -0.89
N ALA A 156 8.42 17.06 -2.12
CA ALA A 156 8.22 18.23 -2.97
C ALA A 156 6.91 18.11 -3.75
N ASP A 157 6.44 19.21 -4.33
CA ASP A 157 5.33 19.21 -5.28
C ASP A 157 5.85 18.79 -6.66
N HIS A 158 5.22 17.78 -7.25
CA HIS A 158 5.59 17.24 -8.56
C HIS A 158 4.51 17.47 -9.62
N ALA A 159 3.43 18.19 -9.30
CA ALA A 159 2.36 18.45 -10.25
C ALA A 159 2.89 19.11 -11.55
N PRO A 160 2.36 18.74 -12.74
CA PRO A 160 1.29 17.76 -12.96
C PRO A 160 1.82 16.33 -13.24
N GLU A 161 3.06 16.03 -12.85
CA GLU A 161 3.68 14.72 -13.03
C GLU A 161 3.72 13.96 -11.69
N HIS A 162 3.79 12.63 -11.72
CA HIS A 162 3.94 11.80 -10.52
C HIS A 162 2.78 11.80 -9.49
N GLY A 163 1.56 12.15 -9.89
CA GLY A 163 0.40 12.08 -8.99
C GLY A 163 0.05 10.64 -8.63
N VAL A 164 -0.27 10.37 -7.36
CA VAL A 164 -0.66 9.02 -6.90
C VAL A 164 -1.95 9.04 -6.07
N LEU A 165 -2.82 8.05 -6.29
CA LEU A 165 -4.03 7.80 -5.52
C LEU A 165 -4.10 6.32 -5.12
N TYR A 166 -4.50 6.05 -3.89
CA TYR A 166 -4.74 4.69 -3.41
C TYR A 166 -6.23 4.46 -3.20
N ALA A 167 -6.74 3.37 -3.74
CA ALA A 167 -8.13 2.94 -3.59
C ALA A 167 -8.19 1.42 -3.48
N ALA A 168 -9.27 0.92 -2.89
CA ALA A 168 -9.60 -0.50 -2.87
C ALA A 168 -10.84 -0.76 -3.72
N LEU A 169 -10.96 -2.00 -4.21
CA LEU A 169 -12.05 -2.47 -5.05
C LEU A 169 -12.24 -3.97 -4.87
N ASP A 170 -13.42 -4.49 -5.20
CA ASP A 170 -13.58 -5.93 -5.39
C ASP A 170 -12.73 -6.39 -6.58
N ASP A 171 -12.16 -7.60 -6.50
CA ASP A 171 -11.27 -8.11 -7.54
C ASP A 171 -12.02 -8.31 -8.87
N PRO A 172 -11.71 -7.52 -9.92
CA PRO A 172 -12.41 -7.56 -11.20
C PRO A 172 -12.18 -8.88 -11.97
N THR A 173 -11.21 -9.70 -11.54
CA THR A 173 -10.89 -10.99 -12.17
C THR A 173 -11.65 -12.16 -11.55
N THR A 174 -12.31 -11.94 -10.40
CA THR A 174 -13.05 -12.99 -9.70
C THR A 174 -14.54 -12.83 -9.94
N SER A 175 -15.25 -13.95 -10.07
CA SER A 175 -16.72 -13.91 -10.05
C SER A 175 -17.22 -13.50 -8.66
N PRO A 176 -18.30 -12.69 -8.57
CA PRO A 176 -18.87 -12.32 -7.29
C PRO A 176 -19.28 -13.59 -6.53
N PRO A 177 -18.87 -13.74 -5.25
CA PRO A 177 -19.24 -14.91 -4.49
C PRO A 177 -20.74 -14.88 -4.13
N PRO A 178 -21.32 -16.03 -3.77
CA PRO A 178 -22.58 -16.02 -3.02
C PRO A 178 -22.42 -15.20 -1.73
N ALA A 179 -23.49 -14.48 -1.35
CA ALA A 179 -23.48 -13.60 -0.18
C ALA A 179 -23.03 -14.35 1.09
N GLY A 180 -22.06 -13.78 1.83
CA GLY A 180 -21.65 -14.28 3.15
C GLY A 180 -20.27 -14.95 3.25
N GLY A 181 -19.44 -14.90 2.21
CA GLY A 181 -18.07 -15.41 2.28
C GLY A 181 -17.18 -14.62 3.26
N ALA A 182 -16.60 -15.31 4.25
CA ALA A 182 -15.57 -14.76 5.12
C ALA A 182 -14.26 -14.56 4.34
N GLY A 183 -13.90 -13.32 4.05
CA GLY A 183 -12.65 -12.96 3.39
C GLY A 183 -12.50 -11.44 3.28
N GLY A 184 -11.25 -10.97 3.24
CA GLY A 184 -10.90 -9.55 3.20
C GLY A 184 -11.76 -8.75 2.22
N THR A 185 -12.61 -7.91 2.80
CA THR A 185 -13.55 -7.02 2.13
C THR A 185 -12.86 -5.73 1.72
N VAL A 186 -13.51 -4.93 0.88
CA VAL A 186 -12.99 -3.62 0.48
C VAL A 186 -12.76 -2.71 1.70
N LEU A 187 -13.64 -2.81 2.72
CA LEU A 187 -13.49 -2.05 3.96
C LEU A 187 -12.29 -2.54 4.80
N ASP A 188 -12.02 -3.84 4.82
CA ASP A 188 -10.81 -4.40 5.47
C ASP A 188 -9.55 -3.80 4.86
N VAL A 189 -9.47 -3.77 3.52
CA VAL A 189 -8.33 -3.18 2.80
C VAL A 189 -8.15 -1.72 3.17
N VAL A 190 -9.21 -0.91 2.99
CA VAL A 190 -9.14 0.54 3.18
C VAL A 190 -8.76 0.91 4.61
N LEU A 191 -9.32 0.23 5.62
CA LEU A 191 -9.00 0.50 7.02
C LEU A 191 -7.60 0.01 7.40
N SER A 192 -7.19 -1.18 6.93
CA SER A 192 -5.84 -1.69 7.19
C SER A 192 -4.74 -0.80 6.61
N GLU A 193 -4.94 -0.25 5.42
CA GLU A 193 -3.99 0.67 4.77
C GLU A 193 -3.99 2.07 5.41
N ALA A 194 -5.06 2.42 6.14
CA ALA A 194 -5.16 3.68 6.88
C ALA A 194 -4.49 3.62 8.26
N VAL A 195 -4.32 2.43 8.85
CA VAL A 195 -3.54 2.24 10.07
C VAL A 195 -2.06 2.48 9.74
N GLN A 196 -1.58 3.65 10.09
CA GLN A 196 -0.25 4.17 9.76
C GLN A 196 0.68 3.97 10.96
N ASP A 197 1.46 2.90 10.95
CA ASP A 197 2.37 2.47 12.02
C ASP A 197 1.68 2.25 13.39
N GLY A 198 1.55 0.98 13.79
CA GLY A 198 0.97 0.57 15.06
C GLY A 198 -0.34 -0.20 14.88
N ASP A 199 -1.21 -0.11 15.87
CA ASP A 199 -2.47 -0.82 15.99
C ASP A 199 -3.65 0.13 16.31
N VAL A 200 -3.52 1.41 15.98
CA VAL A 200 -4.55 2.44 16.22
C VAL A 200 -4.91 3.18 14.93
N LEU A 201 -6.21 3.26 14.65
CA LEU A 201 -6.78 4.13 13.63
C LEU A 201 -7.33 5.41 14.28
N ALA A 202 -6.63 6.53 14.08
CA ALA A 202 -7.11 7.84 14.50
C ALA A 202 -8.22 8.32 13.54
N ILE A 203 -9.43 8.45 14.06
CA ILE A 203 -10.61 8.95 13.37
C ILE A 203 -10.76 10.43 13.69
N THR A 204 -10.40 11.28 12.73
CA THR A 204 -10.60 12.72 12.82
C THR A 204 -11.94 13.13 12.21
N ASP A 205 -12.39 14.36 12.51
CA ASP A 205 -13.60 14.94 11.90
C ASP A 205 -13.56 14.96 10.36
N GLY A 206 -12.37 15.12 9.77
CA GLY A 206 -12.17 15.20 8.33
C GLY A 206 -12.03 13.86 7.61
N LEU A 207 -11.71 12.78 8.32
CA LEU A 207 -11.44 11.48 7.71
C LEU A 207 -12.72 10.87 7.16
N THR A 208 -12.83 10.81 5.83
CA THR A 208 -14.06 10.49 5.10
C THR A 208 -13.89 9.22 4.30
N LEU A 209 -14.85 8.30 4.45
CA LEU A 209 -14.99 7.13 3.59
C LEU A 209 -15.85 7.50 2.38
N THR A 210 -15.29 7.33 1.19
CA THR A 210 -16.03 7.56 -0.06
C THR A 210 -16.01 6.30 -0.93
N VAL A 211 -17.18 5.96 -1.46
CA VAL A 211 -17.42 4.98 -2.51
C VAL A 211 -17.87 5.75 -3.75
N TRP A 212 -17.17 5.56 -4.86
CA TRP A 212 -17.52 6.20 -6.13
C TRP A 212 -17.24 5.26 -7.30
N ARG A 213 -17.85 5.53 -8.45
CA ARG A 213 -17.63 4.76 -9.67
C ARG A 213 -16.56 5.40 -10.55
N THR A 214 -15.78 4.59 -11.25
CA THR A 214 -14.95 5.06 -12.36
C THR A 214 -15.82 5.63 -13.49
N SER A 215 -15.41 6.73 -14.10
CA SER A 215 -16.08 7.31 -15.28
C SER A 215 -15.60 6.70 -16.61
N GLY A 216 -14.49 5.96 -16.60
CA GLY A 216 -13.99 5.24 -17.77
C GLY A 216 -13.12 4.04 -17.39
N ASP A 217 -12.71 3.28 -18.39
CA ASP A 217 -11.94 2.05 -18.19
C ASP A 217 -10.52 2.34 -17.65
N LEU A 218 -10.09 1.60 -16.63
CA LEU A 218 -8.70 1.63 -16.16
C LEU A 218 -7.92 0.44 -16.68
N ARG A 219 -6.70 0.71 -17.19
CA ARG A 219 -5.74 -0.32 -17.60
C ARG A 219 -4.64 -0.42 -16.56
N LEU A 220 -4.68 -1.46 -15.73
CA LEU A 220 -3.77 -1.63 -14.60
C LEU A 220 -2.79 -2.78 -14.86
N LEU A 221 -1.55 -2.63 -14.41
CA LEU A 221 -0.60 -3.75 -14.35
C LEU A 221 -0.96 -4.66 -13.18
N ASP A 222 -1.16 -5.95 -13.44
CA ASP A 222 -1.46 -6.92 -12.40
C ASP A 222 -0.17 -7.45 -11.76
N LEU A 223 0.13 -7.00 -10.53
CA LEU A 223 1.29 -7.45 -9.76
C LEU A 223 1.09 -8.82 -9.11
N ARG A 224 -0.07 -9.45 -9.29
CA ARG A 224 -0.46 -10.73 -8.71
C ARG A 224 -0.35 -11.87 -9.73
N GLY A 225 -0.26 -11.50 -11.01
CA GLY A 225 -0.33 -12.41 -12.16
C GLY A 225 1.02 -12.75 -12.83
N PRO A 226 0.98 -13.17 -14.11
CA PRO A 226 2.15 -13.64 -14.86
C PRO A 226 3.30 -12.62 -14.95
N TRP A 227 3.00 -11.33 -14.96
CA TRP A 227 4.03 -10.28 -15.00
C TRP A 227 5.00 -10.39 -13.83
N ALA A 228 4.47 -10.57 -12.61
CA ALA A 228 5.27 -10.69 -11.39
C ALA A 228 6.15 -11.95 -11.38
N GLN A 229 5.68 -13.04 -12.00
CA GLN A 229 6.50 -14.26 -12.17
C GLN A 229 7.65 -13.99 -13.13
N ARG A 230 7.37 -13.30 -14.24
CA ARG A 230 8.35 -12.98 -15.29
C ARG A 230 9.45 -12.02 -14.81
N THR A 231 9.11 -11.11 -13.91
CA THR A 231 10.09 -10.21 -13.24
C THR A 231 10.71 -10.83 -11.99
N ARG A 232 10.38 -12.08 -11.66
CA ARG A 232 10.82 -12.83 -10.46
C ARG A 232 10.49 -12.13 -9.14
N THR A 233 9.50 -11.24 -9.14
CA THR A 233 9.04 -10.57 -7.94
C THR A 233 8.00 -11.40 -7.19
N GLY A 234 7.14 -12.12 -7.92
CA GLY A 234 6.01 -12.86 -7.36
C GLY A 234 5.18 -12.02 -6.38
N ALA A 235 4.62 -12.67 -5.36
CA ALA A 235 3.85 -12.01 -4.30
C ALA A 235 4.69 -11.07 -3.41
N HIS A 236 6.02 -11.16 -3.46
CA HIS A 236 6.89 -10.35 -2.60
C HIS A 236 6.82 -8.86 -2.93
N LEU A 237 6.49 -8.48 -4.17
CA LEU A 237 6.37 -7.06 -4.51
C LEU A 237 5.20 -6.42 -3.77
N SER A 238 4.10 -7.16 -3.58
CA SER A 238 2.93 -6.69 -2.86
C SER A 238 3.12 -6.68 -1.34
N THR A 239 4.19 -7.28 -0.79
CA THR A 239 4.43 -7.41 0.66
C THR A 239 5.79 -6.84 1.13
N ALA A 240 6.64 -6.39 0.21
CA ALA A 240 7.94 -5.82 0.56
C ALA A 240 7.83 -4.41 1.17
N PRO A 241 8.85 -3.94 1.91
CA PRO A 241 8.84 -2.59 2.49
C PRO A 241 8.89 -1.48 1.42
N HIS A 242 8.59 -0.24 1.83
CA HIS A 242 8.46 0.92 0.94
C HIS A 242 9.76 1.26 0.18
N ASP A 243 10.91 1.17 0.85
CA ASP A 243 12.22 1.40 0.24
C ASP A 243 12.54 0.42 -0.89
N ARG A 244 11.96 -0.78 -0.87
CA ARG A 244 12.06 -1.78 -1.94
C ARG A 244 11.01 -1.59 -3.02
N THR A 245 9.78 -1.24 -2.67
CA THR A 245 8.62 -1.19 -3.59
C THR A 245 8.54 0.12 -4.39
N GLN A 246 8.93 1.25 -3.82
CA GLN A 246 8.94 2.54 -4.51
C GLN A 246 9.94 2.61 -5.70
N PRO A 247 11.17 2.05 -5.62
CA PRO A 247 12.03 1.92 -6.80
C PRO A 247 11.37 1.13 -7.94
N TRP A 248 10.66 0.05 -7.60
CA TRP A 248 9.89 -0.71 -8.58
C TRP A 248 8.76 0.13 -9.19
N ALA A 249 7.98 0.85 -8.38
CA ALA A 249 6.91 1.73 -8.87
C ALA A 249 7.43 2.78 -9.86
N ARG A 250 8.56 3.45 -9.54
CA ARG A 250 9.23 4.40 -10.45
C ARG A 250 9.67 3.76 -11.76
N ALA A 251 10.26 2.57 -11.71
CA ALA A 251 10.73 1.88 -12.91
C ALA A 251 9.58 1.42 -13.79
N ILE A 252 8.50 0.90 -13.19
CA ILE A 252 7.27 0.51 -13.88
C ILE A 252 6.65 1.74 -14.55
N ARG A 253 6.48 2.85 -13.82
CA ARG A 253 5.94 4.11 -14.37
C ARG A 253 6.77 4.66 -15.52
N ARG A 254 8.10 4.58 -15.43
CA ARG A 254 9.00 5.02 -16.50
C ARG A 254 8.90 4.13 -17.74
N ARG A 255 8.77 2.81 -17.55
CA ARG A 255 8.74 1.85 -18.66
C ARG A 255 7.39 1.78 -19.36
N TYR A 256 6.30 1.93 -18.62
CA TYR A 256 4.92 1.81 -19.12
C TYR A 256 4.12 3.08 -18.81
N PRO A 257 4.46 4.22 -19.45
CA PRO A 257 3.84 5.51 -19.16
C PRO A 257 2.34 5.58 -19.49
N GLN A 258 1.83 4.62 -20.26
CA GLN A 258 0.44 4.54 -20.71
C GLN A 258 -0.50 3.82 -19.73
N LEU A 259 0.01 3.23 -18.65
CA LEU A 259 -0.83 2.49 -17.70
C LEU A 259 -1.43 3.43 -16.66
N HIS A 260 -2.67 3.17 -16.26
CA HIS A 260 -3.39 3.98 -15.27
C HIS A 260 -2.98 3.70 -13.83
N GLY A 261 -2.26 2.60 -13.58
CA GLY A 261 -1.81 2.25 -12.25
C GLY A 261 -1.40 0.79 -12.10
N LEU A 262 -1.30 0.37 -10.85
CA LEU A 262 -0.92 -0.98 -10.43
C LEU A 262 -2.05 -1.60 -9.61
N LEU A 263 -2.33 -2.88 -9.83
CA LEU A 263 -3.23 -3.70 -9.03
C LEU A 263 -2.41 -4.68 -8.19
N TYR A 264 -2.64 -4.73 -6.88
CA TYR A 264 -1.83 -5.54 -5.97
C TYR A 264 -2.65 -6.20 -4.86
N THR A 265 -2.07 -7.25 -4.28
CA THR A 265 -2.67 -7.95 -3.13
C THR A 265 -2.43 -7.15 -1.86
N PRO A 266 -3.48 -6.69 -1.17
CA PRO A 266 -3.35 -6.03 0.12
C PRO A 266 -2.96 -7.03 1.20
N ALA A 267 -2.43 -6.55 2.33
CA ALA A 267 -2.01 -7.41 3.44
C ALA A 267 -3.17 -8.24 4.03
N THR A 268 -4.40 -7.72 3.95
CA THR A 268 -5.62 -8.39 4.40
C THR A 268 -5.97 -9.63 3.57
N GLY A 269 -5.45 -9.74 2.34
CA GLY A 269 -5.85 -10.75 1.36
C GLY A 269 -7.36 -10.73 1.08
N GLY A 270 -7.89 -11.87 0.63
CA GLY A 270 -9.32 -12.04 0.40
C GLY A 270 -9.79 -11.62 -1.00
N ARG A 271 -11.03 -11.14 -1.07
CA ARG A 271 -11.74 -10.83 -2.33
C ARG A 271 -11.46 -9.42 -2.85
N ALA A 272 -11.07 -8.53 -1.96
CA ALA A 272 -10.76 -7.16 -2.32
C ALA A 272 -9.28 -7.01 -2.63
N VAL A 273 -8.99 -6.11 -3.55
CA VAL A 273 -7.65 -5.75 -3.97
C VAL A 273 -7.43 -4.26 -3.79
N ALA A 274 -6.16 -3.87 -3.82
CA ALA A 274 -5.76 -2.48 -3.73
C ALA A 274 -5.17 -2.03 -5.07
N ALA A 275 -5.41 -0.77 -5.39
CA ALA A 275 -4.92 -0.10 -6.58
C ALA A 275 -4.10 1.13 -6.20
N ALA A 276 -2.92 1.25 -6.81
CA ALA A 276 -2.12 2.46 -6.81
C ALA A 276 -2.26 3.12 -8.19
N LEU A 277 -3.12 4.12 -8.29
CA LEU A 277 -3.45 4.83 -9.51
C LEU A 277 -2.52 6.02 -9.70
N ASN A 278 -2.13 6.28 -10.94
CA ASN A 278 -1.23 7.39 -11.29
C ASN A 278 -1.96 8.49 -12.08
N GLU A 279 -1.27 9.57 -12.40
CA GLU A 279 -1.84 10.75 -13.05
C GLU A 279 -2.61 10.47 -14.35
N THR A 280 -2.26 9.42 -15.10
CA THR A 280 -2.97 9.06 -16.33
C THR A 280 -4.38 8.52 -16.08
N SER A 281 -4.67 8.07 -14.85
CA SER A 281 -6.01 7.65 -14.44
C SER A 281 -6.97 8.82 -14.24
N SER A 282 -6.48 10.05 -14.02
CA SER A 282 -7.29 11.19 -13.58
C SER A 282 -8.59 11.43 -14.39
N PRO A 283 -8.60 11.34 -15.74
CA PRO A 283 -9.83 11.52 -16.52
C PRO A 283 -10.92 10.48 -16.24
N HIS A 284 -10.56 9.33 -15.66
CA HIS A 284 -11.42 8.17 -15.42
C HIS A 284 -11.94 8.07 -13.98
N LEU A 285 -11.60 9.02 -13.12
CA LEU A 285 -11.94 8.96 -11.68
C LEU A 285 -13.19 9.76 -11.29
N GLY A 286 -13.63 10.71 -12.12
CA GLY A 286 -14.73 11.64 -11.80
C GLY A 286 -16.15 11.07 -12.01
N GLY A 287 -16.38 9.79 -11.70
CA GLY A 287 -17.71 9.18 -11.83
C GLY A 287 -18.62 9.44 -10.63
N GLN A 288 -19.77 8.75 -10.60
CA GLN A 288 -20.81 8.98 -9.59
C GLN A 288 -20.35 8.56 -8.19
N ILE A 289 -20.53 9.44 -7.20
CA ILE A 289 -20.38 9.12 -5.78
C ILE A 289 -21.62 8.34 -5.30
N GLU A 290 -21.42 7.16 -4.73
CA GLU A 290 -22.48 6.34 -4.14
C GLU A 290 -22.63 6.57 -2.64
N LEU A 291 -21.49 6.80 -1.96
CA LEU A 291 -21.43 7.07 -0.54
C LEU A 291 -20.28 8.02 -0.26
N SER A 292 -20.50 9.04 0.57
CA SER A 292 -19.41 9.85 1.14
C SER A 292 -19.81 10.26 2.54
N ARG A 293 -19.14 9.71 3.56
CA ARG A 293 -19.47 9.98 4.96
C ARG A 293 -18.20 10.07 5.82
N PRO A 294 -18.16 10.98 6.80
CA PRO A 294 -17.12 10.97 7.82
C PRO A 294 -17.07 9.61 8.53
N LEU A 295 -15.88 9.14 8.86
CA LEU A 295 -15.68 7.80 9.43
C LEU A 295 -16.26 7.69 10.85
N HIS A 296 -16.37 8.81 11.58
CA HIS A 296 -17.06 8.90 12.87
C HIS A 296 -18.60 8.85 12.76
N HIS A 297 -19.16 8.74 11.55
CA HIS A 297 -20.61 8.69 11.36
C HIS A 297 -21.23 7.50 12.13
N PRO A 298 -22.37 7.65 12.83
CA PRO A 298 -22.95 6.61 13.70
C PRO A 298 -23.24 5.27 13.02
N GLN A 299 -23.53 5.29 11.71
CA GLN A 299 -23.75 4.07 10.91
C GLN A 299 -22.45 3.37 10.46
N LEU A 300 -21.31 4.08 10.45
CA LEU A 300 -20.02 3.51 10.05
C LEU A 300 -19.23 3.00 11.25
N LEU A 301 -19.30 3.67 12.40
CA LEU A 301 -18.55 3.30 13.60
C LEU A 301 -18.66 1.82 14.00
N PRO A 302 -19.85 1.18 14.02
CA PRO A 302 -19.96 -0.24 14.33
C PRO A 302 -19.18 -1.12 13.33
N LEU A 303 -19.28 -0.81 12.03
CA LEU A 303 -18.57 -1.55 10.98
C LEU A 303 -17.06 -1.38 11.08
N VAL A 304 -16.59 -0.17 11.39
CA VAL A 304 -15.17 0.10 11.63
C VAL A 304 -14.67 -0.67 12.85
N GLY A 305 -15.46 -0.70 13.93
CA GLY A 305 -15.16 -1.48 15.12
C GLY A 305 -15.07 -2.98 14.87
N GLU A 306 -15.99 -3.55 14.08
CA GLU A 306 -15.96 -4.96 13.67
C GLU A 306 -14.71 -5.28 12.83
N VAL A 307 -14.34 -4.40 11.91
CA VAL A 307 -13.11 -4.56 11.11
C VAL A 307 -11.87 -4.45 12.02
N GLY A 308 -11.86 -3.50 12.96
CA GLY A 308 -10.79 -3.36 13.95
C GLY A 308 -10.58 -4.63 14.77
N GLN A 309 -11.67 -5.21 15.28
CA GLN A 309 -11.62 -6.49 16.00
C GLN A 309 -11.10 -7.64 15.12
N ARG A 310 -11.54 -7.70 13.85
CA ARG A 310 -11.12 -8.74 12.90
C ARG A 310 -9.65 -8.63 12.51
N LEU A 311 -9.14 -7.41 12.33
CA LEU A 311 -7.78 -7.14 11.85
C LEU A 311 -6.78 -6.85 12.97
N GLY A 312 -7.24 -6.71 14.21
CA GLY A 312 -6.40 -6.49 15.38
C GLY A 312 -5.92 -5.04 15.55
N PHE A 313 -6.75 -4.06 15.16
CA PHE A 313 -6.50 -2.65 15.46
C PHE A 313 -7.63 -2.04 16.29
N SER A 314 -7.32 -0.99 17.03
CA SER A 314 -8.23 -0.19 17.83
C SER A 314 -8.55 1.14 17.13
N ILE A 315 -9.67 1.76 17.51
CA ILE A 315 -10.06 3.08 17.00
C ILE A 315 -9.91 4.13 18.10
N GLU A 316 -9.43 5.31 17.72
CA GLU A 316 -9.36 6.48 18.58
C GLU A 316 -10.07 7.62 17.86
N VAL A 317 -11.12 8.20 18.45
CA VAL A 317 -11.79 9.38 17.89
C VAL A 317 -11.11 10.61 18.47
N VAL A 318 -10.57 11.46 17.59
CA VAL A 318 -9.71 12.62 17.93
C VAL A 318 -10.41 13.93 17.62
#